data_AF-A0A973CF34-F1
#
_entry.id   AF-A0A973CF34-F1
#
_cell.length_a   1.000
_cell.length_b   1.000
_cell.length_c   1.000
_cell.angle_alpha   90.00
_cell.angle_beta   90.00
_cell.angle_gamma   90.00
#
_symmetry.space_group_name_H-M   'P 1'
#
loop_
_entity.id
_entity.type
_entity.pdbx_description
1 polymer ?
#
loop_
_entity_poly.entity_id
_entity_poly.type
_entity_poly.pdbx_seq_one_letter_code
_entity_poly.pdbx_strand_id
1 'polypeptide(L)'
;MLKFNFQLIRVDMAYCPTIHHLEMDTESSTALTEILDVNNLKSKLQFVISGGHWINTFLGNGAVETVFSVNSTDFDIMAKALASTNRINQRIVEDIITTQAMRSDVKTKQRIFWRAMYNGCILKK
;
A
#
# COMPACT_ATOMS: atom_id res chain seq x y z
N MET A 1 28.00 37.92 11.80
CA MET A 1 28.15 36.48 11.50
C MET A 1 26.94 35.74 12.07
N LEU A 2 26.03 35.29 11.21
CA LEU A 2 25.03 34.28 11.58
C LEU A 2 25.01 33.27 10.42
N LYS A 3 25.72 32.15 10.61
CA LYS A 3 25.65 31.01 9.72
C LYS A 3 24.40 30.22 10.08
N PHE A 4 23.30 30.44 9.36
CA PHE A 4 22.18 29.50 9.35
C PHE A 4 22.56 28.35 8.41
N ASN A 5 23.07 27.27 8.99
CA ASN A 5 23.41 26.04 8.29
C ASN A 5 22.12 25.21 8.14
N PHE A 6 21.31 25.52 7.12
CA PHE A 6 20.20 24.66 6.70
C PHE A 6 20.73 23.58 5.78
N GLN A 7 21.40 22.58 6.36
CA GLN A 7 21.64 21.31 5.69
C GLN A 7 20.64 20.28 6.22
N LEU A 8 19.82 19.79 5.27
CA LEU A 8 19.19 18.46 5.26
C LEU A 8 17.94 18.26 6.14
N ILE A 9 16.79 18.67 5.61
CA ILE A 9 15.56 17.89 5.76
C ILE A 9 15.06 17.52 4.36
N ARG A 10 15.72 16.57 3.71
CA ARG A 10 15.00 15.64 2.84
C ARG A 10 14.56 14.51 3.76
N VAL A 11 13.34 14.55 4.28
CA VAL A 11 12.71 13.32 4.80
C VAL A 11 12.12 12.56 3.61
N ASP A 12 13.00 12.07 2.74
CA ASP A 12 12.68 10.96 1.82
C ASP A 12 12.78 9.62 2.58
N MET A 13 12.38 9.57 3.86
CA MET A 13 12.29 8.31 4.59
C MET A 13 10.86 7.84 4.45
N ALA A 14 10.63 6.96 3.47
CA ALA A 14 9.38 6.24 3.31
C ALA A 14 9.02 5.57 4.64
N TYR A 15 8.18 6.22 5.44
CA TYR A 15 7.70 5.67 6.70
C TYR A 15 6.50 4.77 6.40
N CYS A 16 6.65 3.48 6.70
CA CYS A 16 5.61 2.48 6.50
C CYS A 16 4.93 2.20 7.84
N PRO A 17 3.79 2.86 8.13
CA PRO A 17 3.18 2.82 9.44
C PRO A 17 2.53 1.47 9.71
N THR A 18 2.53 1.07 10.98
CA THR A 18 1.54 0.09 11.44
C THR A 18 0.19 0.79 11.63
N ILE A 19 -0.87 0.26 11.03
CA ILE A 19 -2.23 0.78 11.11
C ILE A 19 -3.13 -0.33 11.65
N HIS A 20 -3.68 -0.10 12.85
CA HIS A 20 -4.64 -1.01 13.47
C HIS A 20 -6.07 -0.62 13.12
N HIS A 21 -6.95 -1.61 12.94
CA HIS A 21 -8.38 -1.40 12.63
C HIS A 21 -8.57 -0.40 11.47
N LEU A 22 -7.90 -0.67 10.37
CA LEU A 22 -8.08 -0.01 9.10
C LEU A 22 -9.35 -0.54 8.48
N GLU A 23 -10.32 0.35 8.28
CA GLU A 23 -11.57 0.10 7.59
C GLU A 23 -11.46 0.71 6.20
N MET A 24 -11.79 -0.08 5.18
CA MET A 24 -11.82 0.36 3.79
C MET A 24 -13.25 0.61 3.33
N ASP A 25 -13.48 1.74 2.67
CA ASP A 25 -14.70 1.92 1.90
C ASP A 25 -14.76 0.95 0.69
N THR A 26 -15.92 0.89 0.05
CA THR A 26 -16.17 0.00 -1.09
C THR A 26 -15.20 0.25 -2.24
N GLU A 27 -14.87 1.52 -2.52
CA GLU A 27 -14.01 1.87 -3.65
C GLU A 27 -12.56 1.45 -3.39
N SER A 28 -12.02 1.73 -2.20
CA SER A 28 -10.68 1.32 -1.81
C SER A 28 -10.56 -0.19 -1.65
N SER A 29 -11.61 -0.86 -1.17
CA SER A 29 -11.65 -2.33 -1.13
C SER A 29 -11.63 -2.93 -2.55
N THR A 30 -12.33 -2.30 -3.50
CA THR A 30 -12.30 -2.69 -4.92
C THR A 30 -10.92 -2.46 -5.51
N ALA A 31 -10.32 -1.30 -5.28
CA ALA A 31 -8.97 -0.97 -5.73
C ALA A 31 -7.91 -1.94 -5.20
N LEU A 32 -8.00 -2.33 -3.91
CA LEU A 32 -7.12 -3.36 -3.35
C LEU A 32 -7.31 -4.72 -4.02
N THR A 33 -8.57 -5.10 -4.27
CA THR A 33 -8.86 -6.36 -4.98
C THR A 33 -8.26 -6.34 -6.38
N GLU A 34 -8.40 -5.24 -7.11
CA GLU A 34 -7.82 -5.04 -8.44
C GLU A 34 -6.29 -5.13 -8.41
N ILE A 35 -5.63 -4.46 -7.46
CA ILE A 35 -4.18 -4.59 -7.27
C ILE A 35 -3.78 -6.04 -7.04
N LEU A 36 -4.49 -6.76 -6.16
CA LEU A 36 -4.19 -8.17 -5.89
C LEU A 36 -4.38 -9.03 -7.15
N ASP A 37 -5.40 -8.74 -7.96
CA ASP A 37 -5.74 -9.43 -9.21
C ASP A 37 -4.79 -9.16 -10.37
N VAL A 38 -3.90 -8.16 -10.28
CA VAL A 38 -2.91 -7.90 -11.33
C VAL A 38 -1.97 -9.11 -11.49
N ASN A 39 -2.21 -9.83 -12.60
CA ASN A 39 -1.50 -10.98 -13.17
C ASN A 39 -0.31 -11.50 -12.31
N ASN A 40 -0.65 -12.41 -11.39
CA ASN A 40 0.19 -13.16 -10.43
C ASN A 40 0.45 -12.51 -9.06
N LEU A 41 -0.09 -11.33 -8.73
CA LEU A 41 0.09 -10.75 -7.40
C LEU A 41 -0.56 -11.60 -6.29
N LYS A 42 -1.80 -12.06 -6.46
CA LYS A 42 -2.45 -12.98 -5.49
C LYS A 42 -1.59 -14.20 -5.15
N SER A 43 -1.13 -14.92 -6.18
CA SER A 43 -0.32 -16.13 -6.01
C SER A 43 1.03 -15.85 -5.34
N LYS A 44 1.68 -14.74 -5.68
CA LYS A 44 2.96 -14.33 -5.08
C LYS A 44 2.83 -13.92 -3.63
N LEU A 45 1.71 -13.30 -3.27
CA LEU A 45 1.42 -12.89 -1.89
C LEU A 45 0.98 -14.08 -1.02
N GLN A 46 0.22 -15.03 -1.58
CA GLN A 46 -0.18 -16.28 -0.90
C GLN A 46 1.01 -17.12 -0.42
N PHE A 47 2.13 -17.11 -1.16
CA PHE A 47 3.32 -17.90 -0.82
C PHE A 47 4.17 -17.28 0.30
N VAL A 48 3.93 -16.02 0.66
CA VAL A 48 4.65 -15.37 1.76
C VAL A 48 3.95 -15.74 3.07
N ILE A 49 4.36 -16.88 3.65
CA ILE A 49 3.85 -17.48 4.90
C ILE A 49 3.93 -16.51 6.11
N SER A 50 4.61 -15.36 5.97
CA SER A 50 4.73 -14.31 7.00
C SER A 50 3.98 -13.00 6.68
N GLY A 51 3.15 -12.93 5.63
CA GLY A 51 2.66 -11.67 5.07
C GLY A 51 1.19 -11.34 5.33
N GLY A 52 0.95 -10.50 6.34
CA GLY A 52 -0.23 -9.63 6.47
C GLY A 52 -1.57 -10.30 6.71
N HIS A 53 -2.10 -10.12 7.93
CA HIS A 53 -3.50 -10.41 8.26
C HIS A 53 -4.50 -9.84 7.23
N TRP A 54 -4.15 -8.74 6.55
CA TRP A 54 -5.03 -8.08 5.60
C TRP A 54 -5.20 -8.82 4.27
N ILE A 55 -4.17 -9.49 3.75
CA ILE A 55 -4.22 -10.12 2.42
C ILE A 55 -5.23 -11.29 2.44
N ASN A 56 -5.24 -12.08 3.50
CA ASN A 56 -6.22 -13.16 3.68
C ASN A 56 -7.66 -12.65 3.68
N THR A 57 -7.90 -11.43 4.17
CA THR A 57 -9.23 -10.79 4.14
C THR A 57 -9.71 -10.56 2.70
N PHE A 58 -8.83 -10.07 1.81
CA PHE A 58 -9.21 -9.73 0.43
C PHE A 58 -9.14 -10.91 -0.55
N LEU A 59 -8.40 -11.97 -0.24
CA LEU A 59 -8.31 -13.15 -1.10
C LEU A 59 -9.50 -14.11 -0.99
N GLY A 60 -10.21 -14.12 0.16
CA GLY A 60 -11.24 -15.12 0.45
C GLY A 60 -12.69 -14.69 0.21
N ASN A 61 -13.06 -13.44 0.53
CA ASN A 61 -14.47 -13.04 0.67
C ASN A 61 -14.92 -11.85 -0.20
N GLY A 62 -14.03 -11.29 -1.03
CA GLY A 62 -14.32 -10.08 -1.79
C GLY A 62 -14.44 -8.83 -0.90
N ALA A 63 -14.53 -7.67 -1.54
CA ALA A 63 -14.39 -6.31 -1.01
C ALA A 63 -15.46 -5.83 0.01
N VAL A 64 -16.21 -6.72 0.67
CA VAL A 64 -17.27 -6.34 1.61
C VAL A 64 -16.64 -5.82 2.91
N GLU A 65 -16.77 -4.51 3.17
CA GLU A 65 -16.32 -3.75 4.34
C GLU A 65 -15.26 -4.47 5.20
N THR A 66 -14.02 -4.33 4.78
CA THR A 66 -12.91 -5.07 5.37
C THR A 66 -12.27 -4.23 6.48
N VAL A 67 -12.28 -4.77 7.70
CA VAL A 67 -11.51 -4.23 8.82
C VAL A 67 -10.29 -5.11 9.04
N PHE A 68 -9.11 -4.54 8.94
CA PHE A 68 -7.86 -5.28 9.11
C PHE A 68 -6.77 -4.44 9.78
N SER A 69 -5.65 -5.08 10.10
CA SER A 69 -4.43 -4.36 10.51
C SER A 69 -3.34 -4.61 9.49
N VAL A 70 -2.53 -3.58 9.25
CA VAL A 70 -1.39 -3.62 8.33
C VAL A 70 -0.15 -3.16 9.09
N ASN A 71 0.93 -3.92 8.96
CA ASN A 71 2.22 -3.64 9.57
C ASN A 71 3.24 -3.19 8.51
N SER A 72 4.35 -2.58 8.94
CA SER A 72 5.45 -2.19 8.04
C SER A 72 5.93 -3.34 7.14
N THR A 73 6.08 -4.54 7.70
CA THR A 73 6.50 -5.75 6.97
C THR A 73 5.53 -6.13 5.84
N ASP A 74 4.25 -5.80 5.98
CA ASP A 74 3.26 -6.13 4.96
C ASP A 74 3.44 -5.27 3.69
N PHE A 75 3.81 -4.00 3.87
CA PHE A 75 4.18 -3.14 2.76
C PHE A 75 5.43 -3.66 2.04
N ASP A 76 6.46 -4.09 2.79
CA ASP A 76 7.69 -4.65 2.21
C ASP A 76 7.41 -5.91 1.39
N ILE A 77 6.52 -6.78 1.88
CA ILE A 77 6.12 -7.99 1.19
C ILE A 77 5.38 -7.64 -0.11
N MET A 78 4.45 -6.69 -0.05
CA MET A 78 3.72 -6.22 -1.22
C MET A 78 4.65 -5.57 -2.25
N ALA A 79 5.60 -4.74 -1.82
CA ALA A 79 6.60 -4.13 -2.68
C ALA A 79 7.46 -5.18 -3.39
N LYS A 80 7.91 -6.22 -2.68
CA LYS A 80 8.68 -7.34 -3.26
C LYS A 80 7.85 -8.13 -4.26
N ALA A 81 6.59 -8.42 -3.93
CA ALA A 81 5.68 -9.11 -4.84
C ALA A 81 5.48 -8.30 -6.13
N LEU A 82 5.23 -6.99 -6.01
CA LEU A 82 5.06 -6.08 -7.14
C LEU A 82 6.31 -5.97 -8.01
N ALA A 83 7.48 -5.79 -7.38
CA ALA A 83 8.77 -5.68 -8.08
C ALA A 83 9.10 -6.93 -8.92
N SER A 84 8.59 -8.11 -8.53
CA SER A 84 8.78 -9.35 -9.27
C SER A 84 7.84 -9.51 -10.48
N THR A 85 6.88 -8.60 -10.68
CA THR A 85 5.95 -8.60 -11.82
C THR A 85 6.53 -7.85 -13.03
N ASN A 86 5.88 -7.96 -14.19
CA ASN A 86 6.29 -7.23 -15.38
C ASN A 86 6.00 -5.71 -15.25
N ARG A 87 6.63 -4.89 -16.08
CA ARG A 87 6.51 -3.42 -16.02
C ARG A 87 5.09 -2.89 -16.28
N ILE A 88 4.26 -3.60 -17.04
CA ILE A 88 2.87 -3.21 -17.30
C ILE A 88 2.05 -3.37 -16.02
N ASN A 89 2.18 -4.51 -15.36
CA ASN A 89 1.54 -4.79 -14.08
C ASN A 89 1.96 -3.79 -13.00
N GLN A 90 3.25 -3.45 -12.95
CA GLN A 90 3.75 -2.43 -12.04
C GLN A 90 2.98 -1.13 -12.25
N ARG A 91 2.98 -0.59 -13.47
CA ARG A 91 2.27 0.66 -13.83
C ARG A 91 0.79 0.67 -13.45
N ILE A 92 0.07 -0.43 -13.71
CA ILE A 92 -1.35 -0.53 -13.32
C ILE A 92 -1.51 -0.32 -11.81
N VAL A 93 -0.67 -0.96 -11.01
CA VAL A 93 -0.68 -0.79 -9.55
C VAL A 93 -0.25 0.61 -9.13
N GLU A 94 0.72 1.22 -9.81
CA GLU A 94 1.11 2.62 -9.55
C GLU A 94 -0.05 3.59 -9.80
N ASP A 95 -0.79 3.39 -10.88
CA ASP A 95 -1.94 4.24 -11.25
C ASP A 95 -3.07 4.12 -10.23
N ILE A 96 -3.38 2.89 -9.78
CA ILE A 96 -4.40 2.65 -8.75
C ILE A 96 -3.99 3.29 -7.42
N ILE A 97 -2.75 3.04 -6.95
CA ILE A 97 -2.22 3.61 -5.70
C ILE A 97 -2.24 5.14 -5.76
N THR A 98 -1.79 5.72 -6.87
CA THR A 98 -1.76 7.17 -7.06
C THR A 98 -3.16 7.74 -6.98
N THR A 99 -4.12 7.13 -7.67
CA THR A 99 -5.52 7.58 -7.66
C THR A 99 -6.09 7.55 -6.25
N GLN A 100 -5.94 6.43 -5.53
CA GLN A 100 -6.48 6.29 -4.17
C GLN A 100 -5.78 7.21 -3.16
N ALA A 101 -4.47 7.49 -3.31
CA ALA A 101 -3.74 8.41 -2.44
C ALA A 101 -4.18 9.87 -2.57
N MET A 102 -4.77 10.24 -3.71
CA MET A 102 -5.27 11.59 -3.99
C MET A 102 -6.73 11.81 -3.57
N ARG A 103 -7.47 10.75 -3.23
CA ARG A 103 -8.85 10.86 -2.76
C ARG A 103 -8.95 11.69 -1.48
N SER A 104 -9.85 12.68 -1.48
CA SER A 104 -10.04 13.60 -0.36
C SER A 104 -11.18 13.21 0.58
N ASP A 105 -12.08 12.34 0.11
CA ASP A 105 -13.34 11.90 0.72
C ASP A 105 -13.19 10.64 1.61
N VAL A 106 -11.97 10.25 1.94
CA VAL A 106 -11.68 9.03 2.70
C VAL A 106 -11.33 9.27 4.16
N LYS A 107 -11.63 8.27 5.00
CA LYS A 107 -11.30 8.23 6.44
C LYS A 107 -9.80 8.38 6.69
N THR A 108 -9.42 8.94 7.84
CA THR A 108 -8.02 9.26 8.17
C THR A 108 -7.06 8.07 8.04
N LYS A 109 -7.42 6.90 8.57
CA LYS A 109 -6.56 5.70 8.51
C LYS A 109 -6.36 5.19 7.08
N GLN A 110 -7.42 5.17 6.28
CA GLN A 110 -7.39 4.81 4.86
C GLN A 110 -6.52 5.78 4.06
N ARG A 111 -6.61 7.08 4.34
CA ARG A 111 -5.72 8.08 3.74
C ARG A 111 -4.25 7.82 4.06
N ILE A 112 -3.94 7.50 5.33
CA ILE A 112 -2.57 7.19 5.76
C ILE A 112 -2.05 5.95 5.02
N PHE A 113 -2.88 4.92 4.89
CA PHE A 113 -2.55 3.70 4.17
C PHE A 113 -2.16 3.98 2.70
N TRP A 114 -3.03 4.64 1.93
CA TRP A 114 -2.76 4.91 0.52
C TRP A 114 -1.57 5.84 0.31
N ARG A 115 -1.43 6.86 1.17
CA ARG A 115 -0.26 7.74 1.14
C ARG A 115 1.02 7.02 1.50
N ALA A 116 0.99 6.04 2.41
CA ALA A 116 2.18 5.25 2.71
C ALA A 116 2.62 4.45 1.48
N MET A 117 1.69 3.76 0.80
CA MET A 117 1.96 3.02 -0.44
C MET A 117 2.58 3.94 -1.51
N TYR A 118 2.00 5.12 -1.70
CA TYR A 118 2.44 6.14 -2.66
C TYR A 118 3.81 6.75 -2.31
N ASN A 119 4.07 7.02 -1.02
CA ASN A 119 5.27 7.72 -0.54
C ASN A 119 6.49 6.80 -0.34
N GLY A 120 6.53 5.62 -0.98
CA GLY A 120 7.72 4.78 -1.01
C GLY A 120 7.63 3.45 -0.27
N CYS A 121 6.52 3.14 0.39
CA CYS A 121 6.34 1.82 1.00
C CYS A 121 6.09 0.72 -0.03
N ILE A 122 5.57 1.09 -1.20
CA ILE A 122 5.40 0.19 -2.34
C ILE A 122 6.00 0.82 -3.59
N LEU A 123 5.64 2.07 -3.88
CA LEU A 123 6.18 2.81 -5.00
C LEU A 123 7.55 3.39 -4.62
N LYS A 124 8.59 2.55 -4.58
CA LYS A 124 9.95 3.05 -4.39
C LYS A 124 10.34 3.95 -5.57
N LYS A 125 10.86 5.14 -5.24
CA LYS A 125 11.51 6.05 -6.20
C LYS A 125 12.79 5.43 -6.75
#